data_AF-A0AAD4DA68-F1
#
_entry.id   AF-A0AAD4DA68-F1
#
_cell.length_a   1.000
_cell.length_b   1.000
_cell.length_c   1.000
_cell.angle_alpha   90.00
_cell.angle_beta   90.00
_cell.angle_gamma   90.00
#
_symmetry.space_group_name_H-M   'P 1'
#
loop_
_entity.id
_entity.type
_entity.pdbx_description
1 polymer ?
#
loop_
_entity_poly.entity_id
_entity_poly.type
_entity_poly.pdbx_seq_one_letter_code
_entity_poly.pdbx_strand_id
1 'polypeptide(L)'
;MTKTATLSTSATTDAGLIQTLEAQVLQLADHEAWLDAQIRELELAIENDTTEAMDEDHTGEDAKLALEQRIDALKQELAVAAALETIRNKVINRTLSDAIKKRDEAVSEYLHIHKDLQIARHDLAAAQVQVLDLQDENRRLAQALALETAVMKEGASSQDSTSNRKMAQKIEEELKTITIKYNVVSNVLQGLLLESGVDWSNDPHYLDVMLKLKPASD
;
A
#
# COMPACT_ATOMS: atom_id res chain seq x y z
N MET A 1 11.56 8.95 -1.48
CA MET A 1 11.67 7.76 -0.61
C MET A 1 11.38 8.16 0.83
N THR A 2 10.16 7.97 1.33
CA THR A 2 9.81 8.00 2.78
C THR A 2 8.31 7.72 2.93
N LYS A 3 7.90 6.45 3.02
CA LYS A 3 6.52 6.08 3.40
C LYS A 3 6.45 4.64 3.92
N THR A 4 7.25 4.32 4.93
CA THR A 4 7.27 2.98 5.56
C THR A 4 7.27 3.01 7.08
N ALA A 5 7.03 4.16 7.73
CA ALA A 5 7.17 4.29 9.19
C ALA A 5 5.86 4.24 10.00
N THR A 6 4.68 4.20 9.38
CA THR A 6 3.40 4.38 10.11
C THR A 6 2.59 3.10 10.37
N LEU A 7 3.03 1.92 9.89
CA LEU A 7 2.30 0.66 10.07
C LEU A 7 2.68 -0.12 11.34
N SER A 8 3.78 0.25 12.02
CA SER A 8 4.28 -0.51 13.17
C SER A 8 3.71 -0.09 14.53
N THR A 9 2.96 1.02 14.61
CA THR A 9 2.47 1.56 15.89
C THR A 9 1.03 1.16 16.22
N SER A 10 0.20 0.73 15.25
CA SER A 10 -1.18 0.31 15.55
C SER A 10 -1.29 -1.13 16.06
N ALA A 11 -0.37 -2.02 15.66
CA ALA A 11 -0.39 -3.42 16.07
C ALA A 11 -0.05 -3.60 17.57
N THR A 12 0.79 -2.72 18.13
CA THR A 12 1.19 -2.76 19.54
C THR A 12 0.10 -2.24 20.47
N THR A 13 -0.71 -1.27 20.02
CA THR A 13 -1.87 -0.78 20.78
C THR A 13 -3.02 -1.78 20.82
N ASP A 14 -3.26 -2.51 19.72
CA ASP A 14 -4.29 -3.54 19.67
C ASP A 14 -3.95 -4.75 20.56
N ALA A 15 -2.68 -5.16 20.60
CA ALA A 15 -2.23 -6.25 21.47
C ALA A 15 -2.42 -5.95 22.97
N GLY A 16 -2.18 -4.71 23.39
CA GLY A 16 -2.42 -4.27 24.77
C GLY A 16 -3.91 -4.20 25.14
N LEU A 17 -4.76 -3.84 24.17
CA LEU A 17 -6.22 -3.83 24.35
C LEU A 17 -6.78 -5.25 24.50
N ILE A 18 -6.25 -6.21 23.73
CA ILE A 18 -6.67 -7.61 23.79
C ILE A 18 -6.32 -8.22 25.16
N GLN A 19 -5.13 -7.97 25.70
CA GLN A 19 -4.75 -8.46 27.03
C GLN A 19 -5.62 -7.88 28.15
N THR A 20 -6.03 -6.61 28.05
CA THR A 20 -6.91 -5.99 29.04
C THR A 20 -8.34 -6.51 28.96
N LEU A 21 -8.83 -6.83 27.76
CA LEU A 21 -10.12 -7.48 27.54
C LEU A 21 -10.13 -8.92 28.08
N GLU A 22 -9.06 -9.70 27.86
CA GLU A 22 -8.94 -11.06 28.41
C GLU A 22 -8.95 -11.07 29.94
N ALA A 23 -8.24 -10.12 30.58
CA ALA A 23 -8.24 -9.99 32.04
C ALA A 23 -9.63 -9.64 32.60
N GLN A 24 -10.39 -8.77 31.92
CA GLN A 24 -11.78 -8.48 32.29
C GLN A 24 -12.71 -9.68 32.12
N VAL A 25 -12.50 -10.49 31.07
CA VAL A 25 -13.28 -11.72 30.86
C VAL A 25 -13.05 -12.73 31.99
N LEU A 26 -11.80 -12.88 32.43
CA LEU A 26 -11.48 -13.77 33.55
C LEU A 26 -12.17 -13.31 34.85
N GLN A 27 -12.15 -12.00 35.13
CA GLN A 27 -12.83 -11.42 36.30
C GLN A 27 -14.36 -11.59 36.25
N LEU A 28 -14.96 -11.47 35.07
CA LEU A 28 -16.40 -11.70 34.91
C LEU A 28 -16.78 -13.17 35.09
N ALA A 29 -15.96 -14.10 34.60
CA ALA A 29 -16.16 -15.54 34.80
C ALA A 29 -16.05 -15.94 36.28
N ASP A 30 -15.07 -15.37 37.01
CA ASP A 30 -14.92 -15.59 38.45
C ASP A 30 -16.14 -15.03 39.23
N HIS A 31 -16.67 -13.89 38.80
CA HIS A 31 -17.87 -13.29 39.40
C HIS A 31 -19.14 -14.11 39.09
N GLU A 32 -19.28 -14.66 37.90
CA GLU A 32 -20.38 -15.56 37.53
C GLU A 32 -20.36 -16.84 38.40
N ALA A 33 -19.18 -17.46 38.56
CA ALA A 33 -19.01 -18.63 39.42
C ALA A 33 -19.34 -18.33 40.89
N TRP A 34 -19.04 -17.12 41.36
CA TRP A 34 -19.39 -16.66 42.70
C TRP A 34 -20.91 -16.50 42.88
N LEU A 35 -21.60 -15.90 41.91
CA LEU A 35 -23.06 -15.76 41.93
C LEU A 35 -23.76 -17.13 41.90
N ASP A 36 -23.29 -18.07 41.09
CA ASP A 36 -23.83 -19.44 41.04
C ASP A 36 -23.67 -20.18 42.36
N ALA A 37 -22.52 -20.00 43.04
CA ALA A 37 -22.29 -20.59 44.36
C ALA A 37 -23.26 -20.00 45.41
N GLN A 38 -23.49 -18.68 45.37
CA GLN A 38 -24.37 -18.00 46.30
C GLN A 38 -25.85 -18.36 46.08
N ILE A 39 -26.28 -18.52 44.82
CA ILE A 39 -27.62 -19.02 44.48
C ILE A 39 -27.83 -20.40 45.09
N ARG A 40 -26.87 -21.32 44.90
CA ARG A 40 -26.97 -22.68 45.42
C ARG A 40 -27.03 -22.73 46.95
N GLU A 41 -26.29 -21.85 47.62
CA GLU A 41 -26.31 -21.74 49.09
C GLU A 41 -27.67 -21.24 49.60
N LEU A 42 -28.26 -20.25 48.94
CA LEU A 42 -29.58 -19.73 49.28
C LEU A 42 -30.69 -20.74 48.99
N GLU A 43 -30.60 -21.50 47.90
CA GLU A 43 -31.54 -22.59 47.58
C GLU A 43 -31.51 -23.67 48.66
N LEU A 44 -30.33 -24.07 49.13
CA LEU A 44 -30.17 -25.01 50.25
C LEU A 44 -30.74 -24.46 51.56
N ALA A 45 -30.54 -23.18 51.85
CA ALA A 45 -31.09 -22.55 53.05
C ALA A 45 -32.63 -22.56 53.03
N ILE A 46 -33.26 -22.26 51.89
CA ILE A 46 -34.72 -22.33 51.72
C ILE A 46 -35.24 -23.75 51.91
N GLU A 47 -34.57 -24.75 51.34
CA GLU A 47 -34.99 -26.15 51.44
C GLU A 47 -34.94 -26.67 52.89
N ASN A 48 -33.91 -26.26 53.64
CA ASN A 48 -33.78 -26.56 55.08
C ASN A 48 -34.84 -25.85 55.93
N ASP A 49 -35.11 -24.56 55.67
CA ASP A 49 -36.10 -23.78 56.42
C ASP A 49 -37.53 -24.30 56.17
N THR A 50 -37.78 -24.83 54.95
CA THR A 50 -39.03 -25.50 54.58
C THR A 50 -39.22 -26.85 55.30
N THR A 51 -38.12 -27.48 55.75
CA THR A 51 -38.19 -28.76 56.49
C THR A 51 -38.30 -28.58 58.01
N GLU A 52 -37.97 -27.40 58.56
CA GLU A 52 -38.09 -27.10 60.00
C GLU A 52 -39.41 -26.38 60.39
N ALA A 53 -40.14 -25.78 59.45
CA ALA A 53 -41.37 -25.02 59.70
C ALA A 53 -42.66 -25.87 59.90
N MET A 54 -42.60 -26.95 60.69
CA MET A 54 -43.82 -27.62 61.21
C MET A 54 -44.29 -27.07 62.57
N ASP A 55 -43.63 -26.05 63.12
CA ASP A 55 -44.09 -25.31 64.31
C ASP A 55 -44.29 -23.81 63.99
N GLU A 56 -45.40 -23.27 64.48
CA GLU A 56 -45.99 -21.96 64.17
C GLU A 56 -45.05 -20.75 64.36
N ASP A 57 -44.66 -20.06 63.29
CA ASP A 57 -44.25 -18.64 63.36
C ASP A 57 -44.54 -17.88 62.04
N HIS A 58 -45.32 -16.80 62.12
CA HIS A 58 -45.68 -15.95 60.97
C HIS A 58 -44.51 -15.08 60.46
N THR A 59 -43.33 -15.15 61.09
CA THR A 59 -42.11 -14.45 60.65
C THR A 59 -41.42 -15.14 59.46
N GLY A 60 -41.64 -16.44 59.24
CA GLY A 60 -41.04 -17.20 58.13
C GLY A 60 -41.68 -16.92 56.77
N GLU A 61 -42.96 -16.50 56.75
CA GLU A 61 -43.70 -16.24 55.51
C GLU A 61 -43.19 -14.98 54.79
N ASP A 62 -42.84 -13.93 55.55
CA ASP A 62 -42.21 -12.71 55.03
C ASP A 62 -40.78 -12.97 54.53
N ALA A 63 -40.01 -13.82 55.23
CA ALA A 63 -38.66 -14.22 54.80
C ALA A 63 -38.71 -15.02 53.49
N LYS A 64 -39.69 -15.93 53.37
CA LYS A 64 -39.94 -16.69 52.15
C LYS A 64 -40.33 -15.78 50.98
N LEU A 65 -41.22 -14.81 51.19
CA LEU A 65 -41.59 -13.84 50.16
C LEU A 65 -40.38 -13.01 49.69
N ALA A 66 -39.51 -12.59 50.62
CA ALA A 66 -38.29 -11.86 50.29
C ALA A 66 -37.31 -12.71 49.45
N LEU A 67 -37.20 -14.00 49.75
CA LEU A 67 -36.37 -14.94 48.99
C LEU A 67 -36.93 -15.20 47.59
N GLU A 68 -38.25 -15.37 47.45
CA GLU A 68 -38.91 -15.49 46.14
C GLU A 68 -38.67 -14.25 45.27
N GLN A 69 -38.81 -13.04 45.83
CA GLN A 69 -38.50 -11.79 45.12
C GLN A 69 -37.03 -11.71 44.70
N ARG A 70 -36.10 -12.19 45.53
CA ARG A 70 -34.68 -12.22 45.19
C ARG A 70 -34.39 -13.23 44.08
N ILE A 71 -35.02 -14.40 44.10
CA ILE A 71 -34.91 -15.41 43.04
C ILE A 71 -35.40 -14.84 41.71
N ASP A 72 -36.53 -14.15 41.70
CA ASP A 72 -37.07 -13.56 40.47
C ASP A 72 -36.17 -12.43 39.94
N ALA A 73 -35.58 -11.62 40.83
CA ALA A 73 -34.57 -10.63 40.45
C ALA A 73 -33.33 -11.29 39.83
N LEU A 74 -32.81 -12.37 40.43
CA LEU A 74 -31.65 -13.09 39.91
C LEU A 74 -31.95 -13.76 38.56
N LYS A 75 -33.15 -14.32 38.37
CA LYS A 75 -33.58 -14.85 37.06
C LYS A 75 -33.63 -13.76 36.00
N GLN A 76 -34.10 -12.57 36.36
CA GLN A 76 -34.10 -11.42 35.46
C GLN A 76 -32.67 -10.97 35.11
N GLU A 77 -31.77 -10.88 36.08
CA GLU A 77 -30.37 -10.57 35.88
C GLU A 77 -29.69 -11.59 34.94
N LEU A 78 -29.93 -12.89 35.15
CA LEU A 78 -29.41 -13.97 34.29
C LEU A 78 -29.93 -13.86 32.85
N ALA A 79 -31.22 -13.57 32.67
CA ALA A 79 -31.80 -13.37 31.34
C ALA A 79 -31.17 -12.18 30.61
N VAL A 80 -30.87 -11.09 31.33
CA VAL A 80 -30.15 -9.92 30.78
C VAL A 80 -28.71 -10.30 30.40
N ALA A 81 -27.99 -11.05 31.25
CA ALA A 81 -26.64 -11.51 30.95
C ALA A 81 -26.59 -12.38 29.67
N ALA A 82 -27.52 -13.34 29.54
CA ALA A 82 -27.62 -14.19 28.34
C ALA A 82 -27.93 -13.38 27.06
N ALA A 83 -28.78 -12.34 27.17
CA ALA A 83 -29.07 -11.44 26.06
C ALA A 83 -27.84 -10.60 25.67
N LEU A 84 -27.09 -10.09 26.64
CA LEU A 84 -25.85 -9.35 26.41
C LEU A 84 -24.80 -10.22 25.72
N GLU A 85 -24.64 -11.48 26.13
CA GLU A 85 -23.69 -12.40 25.50
C GLU A 85 -24.10 -12.72 24.05
N THR A 86 -25.39 -12.82 23.77
CA THR A 86 -25.90 -12.97 22.40
C THR A 86 -25.59 -11.75 21.54
N ILE A 87 -25.77 -10.54 22.07
CA ILE A 87 -25.46 -9.29 21.38
C ILE A 87 -23.96 -9.18 21.14
N ARG A 88 -23.15 -9.47 22.15
CA ARG A 88 -21.68 -9.50 22.09
C ARG A 88 -21.21 -10.39 20.95
N ASN A 89 -21.69 -11.64 20.91
CA ASN A 89 -21.33 -12.58 19.86
C ASN A 89 -21.74 -12.09 18.46
N LYS A 90 -22.91 -11.44 18.34
CA LYS A 90 -23.31 -10.82 17.05
C LYS A 90 -22.38 -9.67 16.64
N VAL A 91 -21.97 -8.82 17.57
CA VAL A 91 -21.05 -7.71 17.31
C VAL A 91 -19.68 -8.25 16.90
N ILE A 92 -19.11 -9.18 17.67
CA ILE A 92 -17.81 -9.81 17.38
C ILE A 92 -17.82 -10.48 16.00
N ASN A 93 -18.87 -11.25 15.69
CA ASN A 93 -18.96 -11.93 14.40
C ASN A 93 -19.07 -10.94 13.23
N ARG A 94 -19.78 -9.81 13.40
CA ARG A 94 -19.84 -8.76 12.37
C ARG A 94 -18.48 -8.10 12.18
N THR A 95 -17.84 -7.68 13.27
CA THR A 95 -16.52 -7.03 13.19
C THR A 95 -15.47 -7.96 12.59
N LEU A 96 -15.51 -9.25 12.92
CA LEU A 96 -14.62 -10.25 12.35
C LEU A 96 -14.91 -10.46 10.86
N SER A 97 -16.18 -10.57 10.48
CA SER A 97 -16.58 -10.69 9.08
C SER A 97 -16.12 -9.49 8.24
N ASP A 98 -16.25 -8.27 8.76
CA ASP A 98 -15.80 -7.06 8.08
C ASP A 98 -14.27 -6.99 7.98
N ALA A 99 -13.55 -7.41 9.01
CA ALA A 99 -12.09 -7.51 8.98
C ALA A 99 -11.60 -8.54 7.96
N ILE A 100 -12.26 -9.69 7.87
CA ILE A 100 -11.98 -10.73 6.87
C ILE A 100 -12.20 -10.18 5.46
N LYS A 101 -13.32 -9.51 5.20
CA LYS A 101 -13.61 -8.90 3.89
C LYS A 101 -12.54 -7.89 3.48
N LYS A 102 -12.17 -6.97 4.38
CA LYS A 102 -11.11 -5.98 4.12
C LYS A 102 -9.76 -6.62 3.82
N ARG A 103 -9.42 -7.68 4.55
CA ARG A 103 -8.20 -8.47 4.30
C ARG A 103 -8.26 -9.11 2.91
N ASP A 104 -9.37 -9.75 2.56
CA ASP A 104 -9.51 -10.47 1.30
C ASP A 104 -9.48 -9.51 0.10
N GLU A 105 -10.08 -8.33 0.23
CA GLU A 105 -9.98 -7.24 -0.75
C GLU A 105 -8.53 -6.78 -0.94
N ALA A 106 -7.81 -6.49 0.15
CA ALA A 106 -6.40 -6.09 0.09
C ALA A 106 -5.49 -7.19 -0.51
N VAL A 107 -5.76 -8.46 -0.21
CA VAL A 107 -5.04 -9.60 -0.80
C VAL A 107 -5.33 -9.71 -2.31
N SER A 108 -6.58 -9.51 -2.73
CA SER A 108 -6.95 -9.50 -4.13
C SER A 108 -6.24 -8.37 -4.91
N GLU A 109 -6.22 -7.16 -4.35
CA GLU A 109 -5.48 -6.03 -4.93
C GLU A 109 -3.97 -6.33 -5.03
N TYR A 110 -3.38 -6.86 -3.96
CA TYR A 110 -1.97 -7.26 -3.95
C TYR A 110 -1.65 -8.29 -5.04
N LEU A 111 -2.49 -9.31 -5.20
CA LEU A 111 -2.31 -10.33 -6.24
C LEU A 111 -2.41 -9.74 -7.65
N HIS A 112 -3.30 -8.77 -7.87
CA HIS A 112 -3.41 -8.09 -9.14
C HIS A 112 -2.15 -7.29 -9.47
N ILE A 113 -1.69 -6.46 -8.52
CA ILE A 113 -0.45 -5.68 -8.66
C ILE A 113 0.76 -6.59 -8.88
N HIS A 114 0.83 -7.72 -8.16
CA HIS A 114 1.90 -8.68 -8.33
C HIS A 114 1.91 -9.30 -9.73
N LYS A 115 0.75 -9.63 -10.28
CA LYS A 115 0.62 -10.14 -11.65
C LYS A 115 1.10 -9.10 -12.67
N ASP A 116 0.68 -7.85 -12.52
CA ASP A 116 1.09 -6.76 -13.41
C ASP A 116 2.60 -6.52 -13.33
N LEU A 117 3.19 -6.59 -12.13
CA LEU A 117 4.63 -6.50 -11.94
C LEU A 117 5.38 -7.66 -12.62
N GLN A 118 4.83 -8.88 -12.58
CA GLN A 118 5.42 -10.01 -13.30
C GLN A 118 5.42 -9.80 -14.81
N ILE A 119 4.32 -9.29 -15.37
CA ILE A 119 4.21 -8.96 -16.79
C ILE A 119 5.24 -7.88 -17.15
N ALA A 120 5.29 -6.78 -16.40
CA ALA A 120 6.24 -5.70 -16.63
C ALA A 120 7.71 -6.17 -16.54
N ARG A 121 8.02 -7.10 -15.64
CA ARG A 121 9.37 -7.71 -15.55
C ARG A 121 9.69 -8.57 -16.77
N HIS A 122 8.73 -9.36 -17.24
CA HIS A 122 8.90 -10.15 -18.44
C HIS A 122 9.13 -9.26 -19.67
N ASP A 123 8.34 -8.19 -19.81
CA ASP A 123 8.46 -7.24 -20.92
C ASP A 123 9.80 -6.49 -20.88
N LEU A 124 10.25 -6.09 -19.68
CA LEU A 124 11.57 -5.49 -19.49
C LEU A 124 12.69 -6.46 -19.92
N ALA A 125 12.62 -7.73 -19.52
CA ALA A 125 13.60 -8.72 -19.91
C ALA A 125 13.60 -8.94 -21.44
N ALA A 126 12.43 -8.99 -22.07
CA ALA A 126 12.31 -9.10 -23.52
C ALA A 126 12.91 -7.88 -24.23
N ALA A 127 12.64 -6.66 -23.74
CA ALA A 127 13.23 -5.43 -24.27
C ALA A 127 14.75 -5.39 -24.09
N GLN A 128 15.28 -5.86 -22.97
CA GLN A 128 16.72 -5.95 -22.73
C GLN A 128 17.40 -6.90 -23.73
N VAL A 129 16.79 -8.04 -24.04
CA VAL A 129 17.30 -8.96 -25.08
C VAL A 129 17.33 -8.27 -26.45
N GLN A 130 16.24 -7.59 -26.84
CA GLN A 130 16.20 -6.85 -28.11
C GLN A 130 17.27 -5.76 -28.21
N VAL A 131 17.54 -5.05 -27.12
CA VAL A 131 18.60 -4.03 -27.08
C VAL A 131 19.98 -4.67 -27.29
N LEU A 132 20.25 -5.82 -26.67
CA LEU A 132 21.51 -6.53 -26.87
C LEU A 132 21.67 -7.01 -28.32
N ASP A 133 20.62 -7.56 -28.92
CA ASP A 133 20.63 -7.99 -30.32
C ASP A 133 20.92 -6.81 -31.27
N LEU A 134 20.28 -5.65 -31.02
CA LEU A 134 20.53 -4.43 -31.80
C LEU A 134 21.95 -3.88 -31.58
N GLN A 135 22.50 -3.99 -30.37
CA GLN A 135 23.88 -3.59 -30.09
C GLN A 135 24.89 -4.48 -30.81
N ASP A 136 24.65 -5.79 -30.83
CA ASP A 136 25.50 -6.73 -31.56
C ASP A 136 25.44 -6.49 -33.08
N GLU A 137 24.25 -6.23 -33.63
CA GLU A 137 24.08 -5.89 -35.04
C GLU A 137 24.73 -4.55 -35.39
N ASN A 138 24.55 -3.52 -34.56
CA ASN A 138 25.24 -2.24 -34.75
C ASN A 138 26.76 -2.39 -34.69
N ARG A 139 27.28 -3.23 -33.78
CA ARG A 139 28.72 -3.54 -33.72
C ARG A 139 29.18 -4.22 -35.00
N ARG A 140 28.41 -5.17 -35.52
CA ARG A 140 28.69 -5.88 -36.78
C ARG A 140 28.71 -4.92 -37.97
N LEU A 141 27.71 -4.05 -38.09
CA LEU A 141 27.62 -3.03 -39.14
C LEU A 141 28.75 -2.01 -39.06
N ALA A 142 29.08 -1.54 -37.85
CA ALA A 142 30.20 -0.62 -37.63
C ALA A 142 31.54 -1.24 -38.03
N GLN A 143 31.77 -2.53 -37.73
CA GLN A 143 32.95 -3.26 -38.18
C GLN A 143 33.00 -3.39 -39.71
N ALA A 144 31.87 -3.70 -40.35
CA ALA A 144 31.79 -3.79 -41.81
C ALA A 144 32.09 -2.45 -42.49
N LEU A 145 31.50 -1.35 -41.99
CA LEU A 145 31.76 0.00 -42.48
C LEU A 145 33.22 0.43 -42.27
N ALA A 146 33.82 0.08 -41.13
CA ALA A 146 35.23 0.37 -40.87
C ALA A 146 36.16 -0.35 -41.87
N LEU A 147 35.86 -1.61 -42.19
CA LEU A 147 36.60 -2.36 -43.22
C LEU A 147 36.42 -1.75 -44.61
N GLU A 148 35.19 -1.42 -45.01
CA GLU A 148 34.92 -0.79 -46.31
C GLU A 148 35.60 0.57 -46.44
N THR A 149 35.56 1.39 -45.38
CA THR A 149 36.23 2.69 -45.33
C THR A 149 37.76 2.54 -45.41
N ALA A 150 38.33 1.52 -44.76
CA ALA A 150 39.75 1.23 -44.86
C ALA A 150 40.16 0.83 -46.29
N VAL A 151 39.39 -0.03 -46.94
CA VAL A 151 39.60 -0.44 -48.35
C VAL A 151 39.47 0.76 -49.29
N MET A 152 38.45 1.61 -49.11
CA MET A 152 38.30 2.84 -49.90
C MET A 152 39.46 3.81 -49.69
N LYS A 153 39.97 3.94 -48.46
CA LYS A 153 41.12 4.81 -48.16
C LYS A 153 42.41 4.30 -48.79
N GLU A 154 42.63 2.99 -48.82
CA GLU A 154 43.76 2.38 -49.54
C GLU A 154 43.61 2.53 -51.06
N GLY A 155 42.40 2.36 -51.61
CA GLY A 155 42.12 2.57 -53.04
C GLY A 155 42.22 4.03 -53.50
N ALA A 156 41.82 4.98 -52.65
CA ALA A 156 41.87 6.42 -52.93
C ALA A 156 43.26 7.05 -52.76
N SER A 157 44.25 6.30 -52.26
CA SER A 157 45.64 6.77 -52.07
C SER A 157 46.38 7.12 -53.37
N SER A 158 45.71 7.02 -54.53
CA SER A 158 46.32 7.27 -55.84
C SER A 158 45.84 8.53 -56.57
N GLN A 159 44.70 9.17 -56.23
CA GLN A 159 44.17 10.22 -57.14
C GLN A 159 43.27 11.34 -56.59
N ASP A 160 42.74 11.32 -55.35
CA ASP A 160 41.58 12.17 -54.98
C ASP A 160 41.77 13.28 -53.92
N SER A 161 43.00 13.62 -53.55
CA SER A 161 43.29 14.48 -52.38
C SER A 161 42.80 15.95 -52.49
N THR A 162 42.43 16.43 -53.68
CA THR A 162 41.98 17.83 -53.91
C THR A 162 40.47 18.00 -54.00
N SER A 163 39.72 17.00 -54.47
CA SER A 163 38.25 17.06 -54.59
C SER A 163 37.57 16.88 -53.23
N ASN A 164 38.00 15.88 -52.46
CA ASN A 164 37.44 15.58 -51.14
C ASN A 164 37.66 16.71 -50.12
N ARG A 165 38.75 17.47 -50.24
CA ARG A 165 39.04 18.61 -49.35
C ARG A 165 38.06 19.77 -49.57
N LYS A 166 37.67 20.04 -50.81
CA LYS A 166 36.67 21.07 -51.13
C LYS A 166 35.27 20.68 -50.67
N MET A 167 34.92 19.40 -50.80
CA MET A 167 33.61 18.90 -50.33
C MET A 167 33.52 18.93 -48.80
N ALA A 168 34.59 18.54 -48.10
CA ALA A 168 34.64 18.61 -46.63
C ALA A 168 34.51 20.05 -46.11
N GLN A 169 35.17 21.02 -46.75
CA GLN A 169 35.03 22.44 -46.39
C GLN A 169 33.61 22.97 -46.59
N LYS A 170 32.95 22.57 -47.69
CA LYS A 170 31.56 22.98 -47.95
C LYS A 170 30.59 22.43 -46.91
N ILE A 171 30.78 21.17 -46.49
CA ILE A 171 29.97 20.56 -45.43
C ILE A 171 30.22 21.26 -44.08
N GLU A 172 31.45 21.66 -43.79
CA GLU A 172 31.77 22.40 -42.55
C GLU A 172 31.11 23.80 -42.52
N GLU A 173 31.10 24.50 -43.66
CA GLU A 173 30.40 25.80 -43.79
C GLU A 173 28.88 25.66 -43.66
N GLU A 174 28.30 24.60 -44.25
CA GLU A 174 26.87 24.30 -44.12
C GLU A 174 26.50 23.93 -42.68
N LEU A 175 27.33 23.13 -41.98
CA LEU A 175 27.14 22.81 -40.56
C LEU A 175 27.21 24.06 -39.69
N LYS A 176 28.19 24.95 -39.89
CA LYS A 176 28.27 26.23 -39.17
C LYS A 176 27.01 27.07 -39.41
N THR A 177 26.53 27.12 -40.64
CA THR A 177 25.30 27.85 -40.99
C THR A 177 24.07 27.26 -40.30
N ILE A 178 23.96 25.93 -40.21
CA ILE A 178 22.87 25.24 -39.52
C ILE A 178 22.93 25.48 -38.01
N THR A 179 24.11 25.40 -37.39
CA THR A 179 24.30 25.69 -35.96
C THR A 179 23.88 27.12 -35.62
N ILE A 180 24.28 28.10 -36.44
CA ILE A 180 23.88 29.49 -36.26
C ILE A 180 22.34 29.63 -36.36
N LYS A 181 21.71 29.03 -37.37
CA LYS A 181 20.25 29.04 -37.52
C LYS A 181 19.54 28.40 -36.34
N TYR A 182 20.04 27.25 -35.87
CA TYR A 182 19.50 26.58 -34.70
C TYR A 182 19.59 27.45 -33.44
N ASN A 183 20.74 28.10 -33.20
CA ASN A 183 20.92 29.02 -32.07
C ASN A 183 19.95 30.22 -32.14
N VAL A 184 19.74 30.78 -33.34
CA VAL A 184 18.77 31.88 -33.52
C VAL A 184 17.34 31.42 -33.23
N VAL A 185 16.92 30.29 -33.79
CA VAL A 185 15.56 29.74 -33.55
C VAL A 185 15.37 29.38 -32.07
N SER A 186 16.40 28.80 -31.44
CA SER A 186 16.37 28.47 -30.03
C SER A 186 16.20 29.70 -29.15
N ASN A 187 16.99 30.76 -29.39
CA ASN A 187 16.87 32.01 -28.63
C ASN A 187 15.50 32.68 -28.82
N VAL A 188 14.94 32.65 -30.03
CA VAL A 188 13.59 33.16 -30.30
C VAL A 188 12.53 32.35 -29.55
N LEU A 189 12.64 31.02 -29.55
CA LEU A 189 11.68 30.16 -28.86
C LEU A 189 11.77 30.29 -27.33
N GLN A 190 12.98 30.45 -26.78
CA GLN A 190 13.17 30.78 -25.37
C GLN A 190 12.55 32.13 -25.02
N GLY A 191 12.76 33.17 -25.85
CA GLY A 191 12.14 34.48 -25.68
C GLY A 191 10.62 34.42 -25.69
N LEU A 192 10.04 33.69 -26.65
CA LEU A 192 8.59 33.47 -26.74
C LEU A 192 8.04 32.74 -25.50
N LEU A 193 8.73 31.70 -25.02
CA LEU A 193 8.32 30.97 -23.82
C LEU A 193 8.37 31.87 -22.58
N LEU A 194 9.42 32.69 -22.43
CA LEU A 194 9.56 33.64 -21.32
C LEU A 194 8.53 34.78 -21.37
N GLU A 195 8.20 35.28 -22.57
CA GLU A 195 7.24 36.38 -22.75
C GLU A 195 5.77 35.93 -22.78
N SER A 196 5.50 34.65 -23.03
CA SER A 196 4.13 34.11 -23.13
C SER A 196 3.36 34.06 -21.80
N GLY A 197 4.03 34.28 -20.66
CA GLY A 197 3.42 34.16 -19.33
C GLY A 197 3.02 32.74 -18.94
N VAL A 198 3.44 31.73 -19.71
CA VAL A 198 3.27 30.31 -19.40
C VAL A 198 4.22 29.92 -18.28
N ASP A 199 3.73 29.23 -17.24
CA ASP A 199 4.56 28.72 -16.14
C ASP A 199 5.32 27.45 -16.57
N TRP A 200 6.35 27.67 -17.39
CA TRP A 200 7.23 26.63 -17.93
C TRP A 200 8.08 25.94 -16.85
N SER A 201 8.15 26.49 -15.64
CA SER A 201 8.97 25.95 -14.54
C SER A 201 8.32 24.75 -13.85
N ASN A 202 6.98 24.69 -13.85
CA ASN A 202 6.20 23.65 -13.20
C ASN A 202 5.71 22.56 -14.15
N ASP A 203 5.82 22.76 -15.47
CA ASP A 203 5.48 21.77 -16.49
C ASP A 203 6.74 21.00 -16.95
N PRO A 204 6.84 19.68 -16.68
CA PRO A 204 7.98 18.85 -17.09
C PRO A 204 8.27 18.88 -18.60
N HIS A 205 7.24 19.05 -19.44
CA HIS A 205 7.39 19.08 -20.88
C HIS A 205 8.05 20.39 -21.35
N TYR A 206 7.61 21.54 -20.82
CA TYR A 206 8.21 22.83 -21.18
C TYR A 206 9.59 23.04 -20.57
N LEU A 207 9.84 22.47 -19.39
CA LEU A 207 11.17 22.46 -18.78
C LEU A 207 12.17 21.67 -19.63
N ASP A 208 11.79 20.49 -20.12
CA ASP A 208 12.63 19.68 -21.01
C ASP A 208 12.92 20.40 -22.34
N VAL A 209 11.92 21.08 -22.91
CA VAL A 209 12.10 21.93 -24.09
C VAL A 209 13.09 23.06 -23.79
N MET A 210 12.94 23.79 -22.69
CA MET A 210 13.88 24.86 -22.29
C MET A 210 15.31 24.35 -22.06
N LEU A 211 15.47 23.17 -21.47
CA LEU A 211 16.78 22.57 -21.23
C LEU A 211 17.46 22.10 -22.52
N LYS A 212 16.70 21.53 -23.46
CA LYS A 212 17.21 21.12 -24.78
C LYS A 212 17.54 22.29 -25.70
N LEU A 213 16.87 23.43 -25.50
CA LEU A 213 17.12 24.66 -26.24
C LEU A 213 18.38 25.38 -25.77
N LYS A 214 18.85 25.15 -24.53
CA LYS A 214 20.07 25.77 -24.03
C LYS A 214 21.26 25.31 -24.87
N PRO A 215 21.96 26.20 -25.59
CA PRO A 215 23.15 25.81 -26.33
C PRO A 215 24.20 25.31 -25.34
N ALA A 216 24.87 24.21 -25.66
CA ALA A 216 26.07 23.76 -24.95
C ALA A 216 27.05 24.94 -24.96
N SER A 217 27.17 25.59 -23.81
CA SER A 217 28.08 26.71 -23.64
C SER A 217 29.48 26.12 -23.58
N ASP A 218 30.31 26.44 -24.57
CA ASP A 218 31.77 26.36 -24.44
C ASP A 218 32.27 27.27 -23.31
#